data_AF-A0A7W1RYA8-F1
#
_entry.id   AF-A0A7W1RYA8-F1
#
_cell.length_a   1.000
_cell.length_b   1.000
_cell.length_c   1.000
_cell.angle_alpha   90.00
_cell.angle_beta   90.00
_cell.angle_gamma   90.00
#
_symmetry.space_group_name_H-M   'P 1'
#
loop_
_entity.id
_entity.type
_entity.pdbx_description
1 polymer ?
#
loop_
_entity_poly.entity_id
_entity_poly.type
_entity_poly.pdbx_seq_one_letter_code
_entity_poly.pdbx_strand_id
1 'polypeptide(L)' 'MRKHGAIDNAAAREATGLDAAAVRALLRRLVADGRARVEGRKRGTRYLAI' A
#
# COMPACT_ATOMS: atom_id res chain seq x y z
N MET A 1 -8.41 -18.67 -5.31
CA MET A 1 -8.62 -17.34 -4.70
C MET A 1 -7.27 -16.65 -4.55
N ARG A 2 -6.96 -15.66 -5.38
CA ARG A 2 -5.79 -14.80 -5.15
C ARG A 2 -6.11 -13.95 -3.92
N LYS A 3 -5.37 -14.14 -2.82
CA LYS A 3 -5.42 -13.23 -1.66
C LYS A 3 -4.82 -11.89 -2.08
N HIS A 4 -5.58 -11.11 -2.87
CA HIS A 4 -5.29 -9.71 -3.15
C HIS A 4 -5.51 -8.95 -1.85
N GLY A 5 -4.43 -8.55 -1.20
CA GLY A 5 -4.54 -7.77 0.03
C GLY A 5 -3.31 -6.95 0.23
N ALA A 6 -2.14 -7.59 0.31
CA ALA A 6 -0.89 -6.90 0.56
C ALA A 6 -0.30 -6.29 -0.73
N ILE A 7 -0.34 -4.97 -0.82
CA ILE A 7 0.49 -4.16 -1.72
C ILE A 7 1.61 -3.52 -0.90
N ASP A 8 2.85 -3.74 -1.33
CA ASP A 8 4.00 -2.97 -0.84
C ASP A 8 4.26 -1.75 -1.73
N ASN A 9 5.21 -0.91 -1.31
CA ASN A 9 5.51 0.32 -2.02
C ASN A 9 6.01 0.06 -3.46
N ALA A 10 6.78 -1.01 -3.67
CA ALA A 10 7.31 -1.34 -4.99
C ALA A 10 6.19 -1.75 -5.95
N ALA A 11 5.29 -2.64 -5.50
CA ALA A 11 4.12 -3.03 -6.26
C ALA A 11 3.18 -1.84 -6.55
N ALA A 12 3.01 -0.93 -5.59
CA ALA A 12 2.22 0.28 -5.79
C ALA A 12 2.86 1.22 -6.83
N ARG A 13 4.19 1.33 -6.86
CA ARG A 13 4.92 2.13 -7.86
C ARG A 13 4.76 1.54 -9.25
N GLU A 14 4.94 0.24 -9.41
CA GLU A 14 4.74 -0.45 -10.70
C GLU A 14 3.30 -0.29 -11.21
N ALA A 15 2.31 -0.41 -10.32
CA ALA A 15 0.90 -0.32 -10.69
C ALA A 15 0.43 1.10 -11.05
N THR A 16 1.08 2.13 -10.48
CA THR A 16 0.66 3.53 -10.64
C THR A 16 1.60 4.35 -11.53
N GLY A 17 2.81 3.86 -11.80
CA GLY A 17 3.88 4.62 -12.46
C GLY A 17 4.41 5.80 -11.63
N LEU A 18 3.96 5.95 -10.39
CA LEU A 18 4.29 7.10 -9.54
C LEU A 18 5.65 6.92 -8.86
N ASP A 19 6.27 8.05 -8.53
CA ASP A 19 7.46 8.05 -7.69
C ASP A 19 7.15 7.60 -6.24
N ALA A 20 8.20 7.32 -5.48
CA ALA A 20 8.05 6.80 -4.12
C ALA A 20 7.32 7.77 -3.17
N ALA A 21 7.42 9.09 -3.37
CA ALA A 21 6.76 10.08 -2.52
C ALA A 21 5.27 10.17 -2.85
N ALA A 22 4.92 10.20 -4.14
CA ALA A 22 3.56 10.19 -4.63
C ALA A 22 2.82 8.90 -4.24
N VAL A 23 3.47 7.73 -4.35
CA VAL A 23 2.92 6.46 -3.86
C VAL A 23 2.69 6.48 -2.36
N ARG A 24 3.64 7.00 -1.56
CA ARG A 24 3.45 7.11 -0.10
C ARG A 24 2.29 8.04 0.25
N ALA A 25 2.07 9.12 -0.52
CA ALA A 25 0.92 10.00 -0.32
C ALA A 25 -0.40 9.27 -0.65
N LEU A 26 -0.46 8.56 -1.77
CA LEU A 26 -1.62 7.79 -2.19
C LEU A 26 -1.97 6.70 -1.17
N LEU A 27 -0.99 5.91 -0.74
CA LEU A 27 -1.19 4.83 0.24
C LEU A 27 -1.68 5.37 1.59
N ARG A 28 -1.15 6.50 2.05
CA ARG A 28 -1.64 7.17 3.26
C ARG A 28 -3.09 7.63 3.11
N ARG A 29 -3.45 8.17 1.95
CA ARG A 29 -4.83 8.58 1.66
C ARG A 29 -5.79 7.38 1.67
N LEU A 30 -5.40 6.27 1.05
CA LEU A 30 -6.20 5.04 1.07
C LEU A 30 -6.41 4.51 2.49
N VAL A 31 -5.40 4.63 3.36
CA VAL A 31 -5.54 4.27 4.78
C VAL A 31 -6.48 5.24 5.51
N ALA A 32 -6.34 6.54 5.28
CA ALA A 32 -7.21 7.55 5.87
C ALA A 32 -8.68 7.40 5.42
N ASP A 33 -8.90 7.04 4.16
CA ASP A 33 -10.22 6.77 3.58
C ASP A 33 -10.79 5.40 4.01
N GLY A 34 -10.09 4.64 4.87
CA GLY A 34 -10.51 3.34 5.37
C GLY A 34 -10.46 2.21 4.33
N ARG A 35 -9.88 2.46 3.15
CA ARG A 35 -9.75 1.52 2.03
C ARG A 35 -8.50 0.65 2.11
N ALA A 36 -7.58 0.99 3.00
CA ALA A 36 -6.40 0.19 3.28
C ALA A 36 -6.05 0.19 4.77
N ARG A 37 -5.32 -0.82 5.22
CA ARG A 37 -4.73 -0.91 6.56
C ARG A 37 -3.23 -1.08 6.44
N VAL A 38 -2.48 -0.40 7.31
CA VAL A 38 -1.05 -0.64 7.44
C VAL A 38 -0.84 -1.85 8.33
N GLU A 39 -0.15 -2.86 7.81
CA GLU A 39 0.29 -4.02 8.59
C GLU A 39 1.82 -3.99 8.73
N GLY A 40 2.31 -4.02 9.97
CA GLY A 40 3.73 -3.89 10.25
C GLY A 40 4.13 -4.47 11.61
N ARG A 41 4.57 -5.72 11.62
CA ARG A 41 5.38 -6.29 12.70
C ARG A 41 6.59 -6.99 12.08
N LYS A 42 7.79 -6.47 12.36
CA LYS A 42 9.14 -7.06 12.11
C LYS A 42 9.84 -6.99 10.74
N ARG A 43 9.20 -6.77 9.57
CA ARG A 43 9.94 -6.84 8.27
C ARG A 43 9.46 -5.88 7.15
N GLY A 44 9.23 -4.62 7.51
CA GLY A 44 8.82 -3.57 6.57
C GLY A 44 7.31 -3.26 6.60
N THR A 45 6.95 -2.10 6.06
CA THR A 45 5.57 -1.60 6.02
C THR A 45 4.82 -2.24 4.85
N ARG A 46 3.72 -2.94 5.12
CA ARG A 46 2.81 -3.46 4.09
C ARG A 46 1.47 -2.76 4.19
N TYR A 47 0.83 -2.52 3.05
CA TYR A 47 -0.51 -1.95 2.98
C TYR A 47 -1.47 -3.04 2.52
N LEU A 48 -2.47 -3.34 3.34
CA LEU A 48 -3.54 -4.28 3.03
C LEU A 48 -4.74 -3.52 2.46
N ALA A 49 -5.16 -3.79 1.23
CA ALA A 49 -6.47 -3.35 0.74
C ALA A 49 -7.59 -4.06 1.52
N ILE A 50 -8.64 -3.30 1.89
CA ILE A 50 -9.86 -3.82 2.54
C ILE A 50 -10.96 -3.99 1.48
#